data_AF-A0AAV6ZTN8-F1
#
_entry.id   AF-A0AAV6ZTN8-F1
#
_cell.length_a   1.000
_cell.length_b   1.000
_cell.length_c   1.000
_cell.angle_alpha   90.00
_cell.angle_beta   90.00
_cell.angle_gamma   90.00
#
_symmetry.space_group_name_H-M   'P 1'
#
loop_
_entity.id
_entity.type
_entity.pdbx_description
1 polymer ?
#
loop_
_entity_poly.entity_id
_entity_poly.type
_entity_poly.pdbx_seq_one_letter_code
_entity_poly.pdbx_strand_id
1 'polypeptide(L)'
;MAKQHSDSSRDNTIQNSEPAPGFLQRLSDTAGGMLVGLIAFTLSFYLLFTNEGRAVQTSLSLDEGLSVVVPIGNIQRVDPINEGKLLHLAGPLQTSKPLFDPNYGVSMHCVQLKRQVEMYQWVEHEESKEYEEGGEKKTETRYTYNTEWKSEVVSSRHFDREIAHRNPSAMAVESYTAVAADVQVGSYYLSKGKRLGHIYLPSRLSSRGPNCPTIRQSDAIH
;
A
#
# COMPACT_ATOMS: atom_id res chain seq x y z
N MET A 1 60.46 -31.02 -63.20
CA MET A 1 59.92 -29.74 -63.71
C MET A 1 58.83 -29.31 -62.74
N ALA A 2 59.05 -28.19 -62.07
CA ALA A 2 58.20 -27.66 -61.00
C ALA A 2 56.99 -26.90 -61.55
N LYS A 3 55.90 -26.86 -60.77
CA LYS A 3 54.84 -25.82 -60.65
C LYS A 3 53.52 -26.50 -60.25
N GLN A 4 52.60 -25.90 -59.51
CA GLN A 4 52.60 -24.73 -58.63
C GLN A 4 51.32 -24.89 -57.80
N HIS A 5 51.41 -24.44 -56.55
CA HIS A 5 50.32 -24.10 -55.65
C HIS A 5 49.10 -23.46 -56.35
N SER A 6 47.89 -23.91 -56.01
CA SER A 6 46.70 -23.04 -55.99
C SER A 6 45.83 -23.39 -54.80
N ASP A 7 45.83 -22.48 -53.84
CA ASP A 7 44.92 -22.41 -52.71
C ASP A 7 43.48 -22.23 -53.22
N SER A 8 42.55 -23.05 -52.73
CA SER A 8 41.12 -22.96 -53.04
C SER A 8 40.37 -23.13 -51.73
N SER A 9 40.06 -21.97 -51.14
CA SER A 9 39.11 -21.79 -50.05
C SER A 9 37.84 -22.60 -50.32
N ARG A 10 37.56 -23.60 -49.49
CA ARG A 10 36.30 -24.33 -49.47
C ARG A 10 35.53 -23.89 -48.24
N ASP A 11 34.53 -23.05 -48.46
CA ASP A 11 33.47 -22.78 -47.49
C ASP A 11 32.79 -24.11 -47.15
N ASN A 12 32.92 -24.54 -45.91
CA ASN A 12 32.16 -25.66 -45.37
C ASN A 12 30.81 -25.13 -44.87
N THR A 13 29.90 -24.81 -45.78
CA THR A 13 28.53 -24.47 -45.41
C THR A 13 27.80 -25.74 -45.00
N ILE A 14 27.66 -25.96 -43.69
CA ILE A 14 26.81 -27.03 -43.14
C ILE A 14 25.36 -26.58 -43.30
N GLN A 15 24.67 -27.09 -44.33
CA GLN A 15 23.21 -26.96 -44.42
C GLN A 15 22.56 -28.04 -43.56
N ASN A 16 22.10 -27.65 -42.37
CA ASN A 16 21.15 -28.46 -41.60
C ASN A 16 19.75 -28.19 -42.16
N SER A 17 19.21 -29.15 -42.92
CA SER A 17 17.79 -29.18 -43.23
C SER A 17 17.06 -29.95 -42.14
N GLU A 18 16.31 -29.25 -41.29
CA GLU A 18 15.33 -29.92 -40.43
C GLU A 18 14.16 -30.42 -41.31
N PRO A 19 13.68 -31.65 -41.11
CA PRO A 19 12.52 -32.13 -41.84
C PRO A 19 11.32 -31.24 -41.51
N ALA A 20 10.59 -30.80 -42.54
CA ALA A 20 9.35 -30.06 -42.34
C ALA A 20 8.44 -30.87 -41.38
N PRO A 21 7.89 -30.24 -40.32
CA PRO A 21 7.13 -30.96 -39.31
C PRO A 21 5.98 -31.71 -39.99
N GLY A 22 5.88 -33.01 -39.68
CA GLY A 22 4.91 -33.89 -40.31
C GLY A 22 3.49 -33.37 -40.15
N PHE A 23 2.63 -33.64 -41.13
CA PHE A 23 1.22 -33.22 -41.13
C PHE A 23 0.48 -33.55 -39.82
N LEU A 24 0.79 -34.70 -39.21
CA LEU A 24 0.23 -35.12 -37.92
C LEU A 24 0.75 -34.33 -36.72
N GLN A 25 2.02 -33.90 -36.75
CA GLN A 25 2.62 -33.09 -35.68
C GLN A 25 2.04 -31.68 -35.71
N ARG A 26 1.80 -31.13 -36.91
CA ARG A 26 1.10 -29.84 -37.08
C ARG A 26 -0.38 -29.91 -36.67
N LEU A 27 -1.06 -31.02 -36.94
CA LEU A 27 -2.43 -31.27 -36.48
C LEU A 27 -2.50 -31.44 -34.95
N SER A 28 -1.55 -32.16 -34.34
CA SER A 28 -1.52 -32.35 -32.88
C SER A 28 -1.21 -31.05 -32.13
N ASP A 29 -0.31 -30.22 -32.67
CA ASP A 29 0.00 -28.91 -32.07
C ASP A 29 -1.21 -27.96 -32.13
N THR A 30 -1.99 -28.02 -33.22
CA THR A 30 -3.21 -27.21 -33.37
C THR A 30 -4.37 -27.74 -32.52
N ALA A 31 -4.56 -29.06 -32.47
CA ALA A 31 -5.62 -29.69 -31.66
C ALA A 31 -5.34 -29.58 -30.15
N GLY A 32 -4.08 -29.69 -29.74
CA GLY A 32 -3.65 -29.46 -28.36
C GLY A 32 -3.90 -28.02 -27.91
N GLY A 33 -3.55 -27.04 -28.75
CA GLY A 33 -3.83 -25.63 -28.49
C GLY A 33 -5.32 -25.32 -28.33
N MET A 34 -6.18 -25.96 -29.14
CA MET A 34 -7.63 -25.80 -29.04
C MET A 34 -8.19 -26.33 -27.71
N LEU A 35 -7.73 -27.49 -27.25
CA LEU A 35 -8.17 -28.07 -25.97
C LEU A 35 -7.72 -27.21 -24.79
N VAL A 36 -6.47 -26.76 -24.79
CA VAL A 36 -5.94 -25.86 -23.76
C VAL A 36 -6.71 -24.53 -23.75
N GLY A 37 -7.03 -23.99 -24.94
CA GLY A 37 -7.86 -22.78 -25.06
C GLY A 37 -9.27 -22.95 -24.49
N LEU A 38 -9.92 -24.10 -24.73
CA LEU A 38 -11.26 -24.39 -24.18
C LEU A 38 -11.23 -24.52 -22.65
N ILE A 39 -10.19 -25.17 -22.11
CA ILE A 39 -9.98 -25.28 -20.67
C ILE A 39 -9.76 -23.88 -20.08
N ALA A 40 -8.85 -23.08 -20.65
CA ALA A 40 -8.60 -21.71 -20.19
C ALA A 40 -9.85 -20.83 -20.26
N PHE A 41 -10.68 -20.98 -21.31
CA PHE A 41 -11.94 -20.25 -21.47
C PHE A 41 -12.93 -20.58 -20.34
N THR A 42 -13.17 -21.86 -20.08
CA THR A 42 -14.06 -22.30 -18.98
C THR A 42 -13.54 -21.91 -17.60
N LEU A 43 -12.22 -22.01 -17.38
CA LEU A 43 -11.57 -21.57 -16.14
C LEU A 43 -11.69 -20.06 -15.93
N SER A 44 -11.63 -19.26 -17.00
CA SER A 44 -11.81 -17.81 -16.96
C SER A 44 -13.20 -17.43 -16.45
N PHE A 45 -14.27 -18.06 -16.95
CA PHE A 45 -15.61 -17.85 -16.41
C PHE A 45 -15.71 -18.28 -14.95
N TYR A 46 -15.13 -19.42 -14.57
CA TYR A 46 -15.15 -19.86 -13.16
C TYR A 46 -14.44 -18.85 -12.23
N LEU A 47 -13.27 -18.33 -12.63
CA LEU A 47 -12.55 -17.31 -11.88
C LEU A 47 -13.31 -15.97 -11.84
N LEU A 48 -13.92 -15.56 -12.96
CA LEU A 48 -14.76 -14.36 -13.00
C LEU A 48 -15.99 -14.51 -12.11
N PHE A 49 -16.72 -15.63 -12.17
CA PHE A 49 -17.90 -15.86 -11.32
C PHE A 49 -17.56 -15.98 -9.84
N THR A 50 -16.42 -16.57 -9.48
CA THR A 50 -16.00 -16.64 -8.07
C THR A 50 -15.46 -15.30 -7.55
N ASN A 51 -14.87 -14.48 -8.42
CA ASN A 51 -14.45 -13.12 -8.09
C ASN A 51 -15.66 -12.16 -8.00
N GLU A 52 -16.52 -12.16 -9.02
CA GLU A 52 -17.75 -11.36 -9.08
C GLU A 52 -18.77 -11.82 -8.05
N GLY A 53 -18.90 -13.12 -7.79
CA GLY A 53 -19.78 -13.64 -6.73
C GLY A 53 -19.39 -13.14 -5.34
N ARG A 54 -18.08 -12.97 -5.08
CA ARG A 54 -17.59 -12.31 -3.85
C ARG A 54 -17.83 -10.80 -3.88
N ALA A 55 -17.70 -10.16 -5.04
CA ALA A 55 -17.97 -8.72 -5.20
C ALA A 55 -19.45 -8.37 -5.00
N VAL A 56 -20.37 -9.19 -5.52
CA VAL A 56 -21.83 -8.98 -5.49
C VAL A 56 -22.43 -9.31 -4.12
N GLN A 57 -21.92 -10.34 -3.41
CA GLN A 57 -22.36 -10.61 -2.03
C GLN A 57 -22.01 -9.47 -1.07
N THR A 58 -20.94 -8.71 -1.36
CA THR A 58 -20.54 -7.57 -0.51
C THR A 58 -21.47 -6.36 -0.71
N SER A 59 -21.92 -6.07 -1.93
CA SER A 59 -22.84 -4.94 -2.20
C SER A 59 -24.24 -5.18 -1.68
N LEU A 60 -24.77 -6.41 -1.79
CA LEU A 60 -26.12 -6.74 -1.30
C LEU A 60 -26.22 -6.72 0.23
N SER A 61 -25.15 -7.08 0.95
CA SER A 61 -25.15 -7.01 2.43
C SER A 61 -25.22 -5.57 2.97
N LEU A 62 -24.73 -4.60 2.19
CA LEU A 62 -24.78 -3.18 2.55
C LEU A 62 -26.18 -2.62 2.33
N ASP A 63 -26.89 -3.03 1.27
CA ASP A 63 -28.27 -2.62 1.00
C ASP A 63 -29.30 -3.29 1.93
N GLU A 64 -29.12 -4.57 2.24
CA GLU A 64 -29.99 -5.28 3.21
C GLU A 64 -29.79 -4.68 4.62
N GLY A 65 -28.56 -4.30 4.98
CA GLY A 65 -28.26 -3.54 6.19
C GLY A 65 -28.83 -2.12 6.20
N LEU A 66 -28.86 -1.42 5.06
CA LEU A 66 -29.42 -0.07 4.93
C LEU A 66 -30.95 -0.07 5.06
N SER A 67 -31.62 -1.14 4.62
CA SER A 67 -33.08 -1.28 4.69
C SER A 67 -33.64 -1.41 6.12
N VAL A 68 -32.78 -1.75 7.09
CA VAL A 68 -33.12 -1.89 8.52
C VAL A 68 -32.82 -0.61 9.32
N VAL A 69 -32.12 0.33 8.71
CA VAL A 69 -31.64 1.54 9.38
C VAL A 69 -32.76 2.57 9.49
N VAL A 70 -33.14 2.89 10.73
CA VAL A 70 -34.07 3.99 11.00
C VAL A 70 -33.26 5.30 11.09
N PRO A 71 -33.48 6.28 10.19
CA PRO A 71 -32.88 7.59 10.34
C PRO A 71 -33.54 8.32 11.51
N ILE A 72 -32.74 8.85 12.44
CA ILE A 72 -33.27 9.63 13.55
C ILE A 72 -33.25 11.12 13.19
N GLY A 73 -34.40 11.79 13.28
CA GLY A 73 -34.51 13.22 13.04
C GLY A 73 -33.97 14.09 14.18
N ASN A 74 -33.94 13.57 15.42
CA ASN A 74 -33.46 14.28 16.60
C ASN A 74 -32.41 13.48 17.37
N ILE A 75 -31.15 13.91 17.30
CA ILE A 75 -30.03 13.31 18.02
C ILE A 75 -29.91 13.75 19.49
N GLN A 76 -30.69 14.74 19.92
CA GLN A 76 -30.62 15.36 21.26
C GLN A 76 -31.50 14.65 22.30
N ARG A 77 -32.22 13.58 21.90
CA ARG A 77 -33.08 12.82 22.79
C ARG A 77 -33.00 11.34 22.41
N VAL A 78 -32.91 10.49 23.43
CA VAL A 78 -33.04 9.04 23.27
C VAL A 78 -34.52 8.68 23.43
N ASP A 79 -35.14 8.21 22.35
CA ASP A 79 -36.52 7.72 22.40
C ASP A 79 -36.57 6.22 22.71
N PRO A 80 -37.32 5.79 23.75
CA PRO A 80 -37.44 4.37 24.11
C PRO A 80 -37.94 3.46 22.98
N ILE A 81 -38.69 4.01 22.03
CA ILE A 81 -39.19 3.28 20.85
C ILE A 81 -38.06 2.77 19.92
N ASN A 82 -36.85 3.33 20.06
CA ASN A 82 -35.68 2.99 19.26
C ASN A 82 -34.75 2.00 19.97
N GLU A 83 -35.11 1.53 21.17
CA GLU A 83 -34.34 0.53 21.91
C GLU A 83 -34.30 -0.80 21.14
N GLY A 84 -33.11 -1.39 21.01
CA GLY A 84 -32.89 -2.64 20.26
C GLY A 84 -32.89 -2.50 18.72
N LYS A 85 -33.11 -1.29 18.18
CA LYS A 85 -33.08 -1.05 16.72
C LYS A 85 -31.70 -0.60 16.25
N LEU A 86 -31.40 -0.89 14.98
CA LEU A 86 -30.23 -0.32 14.30
C LEU A 86 -30.57 1.10 13.84
N LEU A 87 -29.77 2.07 14.29
CA LEU A 87 -30.01 3.49 14.07
C LEU A 87 -28.87 4.11 13.27
N HIS A 88 -29.20 5.01 12.35
CA HIS A 88 -28.21 5.87 11.70
C HIS A 88 -28.32 7.29 12.25
N LEU A 89 -27.18 7.76 12.74
CA LEU A 89 -27.01 9.04 13.39
C LEU A 89 -25.95 9.82 12.63
N ALA A 90 -26.23 11.09 12.35
CA ALA A 90 -25.27 12.03 11.81
C ALA A 90 -25.30 13.29 12.66
N GLY A 91 -24.13 13.77 13.07
CA GLY A 91 -24.03 14.95 13.91
C GLY A 91 -22.59 15.25 14.33
N PRO A 92 -22.37 16.42 14.97
CA PRO A 92 -21.06 16.79 15.46
C PRO A 92 -20.63 15.85 16.59
N LEU A 93 -19.36 15.44 16.54
CA LEU A 93 -18.74 14.68 17.63
C LEU A 93 -18.40 15.62 18.77
N GLN A 94 -18.74 15.22 19.99
CA GLN A 94 -18.43 15.95 21.20
C GLN A 94 -17.66 15.06 22.17
N THR A 95 -16.78 15.70 22.94
CA THR A 95 -15.97 15.06 23.98
C THR A 95 -16.11 15.86 25.27
N SER A 96 -16.18 15.18 26.41
CA SER A 96 -16.39 15.80 27.72
C SER A 96 -15.17 16.59 28.19
N LYS A 97 -13.96 16.14 27.85
CA LYS A 97 -12.68 16.75 28.23
C LYS A 97 -11.81 16.97 27.00
N PRO A 98 -11.00 18.04 26.95
CA PRO A 98 -10.01 18.20 25.90
C PRO A 98 -8.90 17.15 26.06
N LEU A 99 -8.27 16.79 24.93
CA LEU A 99 -7.05 16.01 24.90
C LEU A 99 -5.84 16.95 24.96
N PHE A 100 -4.77 16.49 25.62
CA PHE A 100 -3.58 17.27 25.92
C PHE A 100 -2.31 16.55 25.45
N ASP A 101 -1.41 17.27 24.78
CA ASP A 101 -0.04 16.86 24.50
C ASP A 101 0.90 17.52 25.51
N PRO A 102 1.47 16.75 26.46
CA PRO A 102 2.30 17.31 27.53
C PRO A 102 3.64 17.86 27.04
N ASN A 103 4.16 17.42 25.90
CA ASN A 103 5.48 17.84 25.43
C ASN A 103 5.42 19.23 24.77
N TYR A 104 4.28 19.58 24.18
CA TYR A 104 4.10 20.83 23.43
C TYR A 104 3.03 21.76 24.01
N GLY A 105 2.37 21.37 25.10
CA GLY A 105 1.32 22.17 25.75
C GLY A 105 0.06 22.34 24.90
N VAL A 106 -0.15 21.50 23.88
CA VAL A 106 -1.30 21.59 22.96
C VAL A 106 -2.52 20.96 23.64
N SER A 107 -3.61 21.72 23.74
CA SER A 107 -4.88 21.26 24.32
C SER A 107 -6.03 21.52 23.36
N MET A 108 -6.84 20.50 23.05
CA MET A 108 -7.93 20.60 22.09
C MET A 108 -9.09 19.65 22.40
N HIS A 109 -10.32 20.11 22.17
CA HIS A 109 -11.49 19.22 22.14
C HIS A 109 -11.53 18.44 20.82
N CYS A 110 -11.07 17.20 20.86
CA CYS A 110 -11.08 16.28 19.73
C CYS A 110 -11.23 14.83 20.20
N VAL A 111 -11.68 13.96 19.30
CA VAL A 111 -11.82 12.52 19.59
C VAL A 111 -10.46 11.84 19.70
N GLN A 112 -9.50 12.29 18.91
CA GLN A 112 -8.13 11.78 18.92
C GLN A 112 -7.16 12.92 18.63
N LEU A 113 -6.12 13.02 19.45
CA LEU A 113 -4.99 13.91 19.27
C LEU A 113 -3.78 13.05 18.88
N LYS A 114 -3.22 13.29 17.70
CA LYS A 114 -2.06 12.53 17.19
C LYS A 114 -0.94 13.47 16.82
N ARG A 115 0.22 13.28 17.44
CA ARG A 115 1.49 13.91 17.05
C ARG A 115 2.26 12.95 16.17
N GLN A 116 2.35 13.30 14.89
CA GLN A 116 3.17 12.59 13.92
C GLN A 116 4.54 13.24 13.88
N VAL A 117 5.58 12.43 13.97
CA VAL A 117 6.96 12.88 13.95
C VAL A 117 7.67 12.15 12.84
N GLU A 118 8.45 12.89 12.08
CA GLU A 118 9.33 12.38 11.04
C GLU A 118 10.70 13.02 11.24
N MET A 119 11.75 12.30 10.85
CA MET A 119 13.14 12.78 10.89
C MET A 119 13.67 12.82 9.47
N TYR A 120 14.22 13.98 9.09
CA TYR A 120 14.95 14.14 7.84
C TYR A 120 16.34 13.54 8.00
N GLN A 121 16.61 12.45 7.29
CA GLN A 121 17.79 11.63 7.51
C GLN A 121 18.24 10.96 6.22
N TRP A 122 19.49 10.52 6.16
CA TRP A 122 20.02 9.78 5.03
C TRP A 122 19.35 8.41 4.88
N VAL A 123 19.04 8.04 3.65
CA VAL A 123 18.56 6.73 3.25
C VAL A 123 19.50 6.23 2.15
N GLU A 124 19.97 5.00 2.31
CA GLU A 124 20.72 4.29 1.27
C GLU A 124 19.75 3.46 0.43
N HIS A 125 19.82 3.62 -0.88
CA HIS A 125 19.10 2.81 -1.84
C HIS A 125 20.10 1.95 -2.60
N GLU A 126 19.78 0.67 -2.71
CA GLU A 126 20.58 -0.33 -3.40
C GLU A 126 19.91 -0.72 -4.73
N GLU A 127 20.67 -0.66 -5.83
CA GLU A 127 20.25 -1.18 -7.12
C GLU A 127 21.26 -2.24 -7.58
N SER A 128 20.81 -3.49 -7.73
CA SER A 128 21.64 -4.61 -8.15
C SER A 128 21.29 -5.05 -9.57
N LYS A 129 22.31 -5.27 -10.41
CA LYS A 129 22.18 -5.72 -11.81
C LYS A 129 23.05 -6.94 -12.04
N GLU A 130 22.45 -7.99 -12.58
CA GLU A 130 23.15 -9.20 -13.00
C GLU A 130 23.42 -9.14 -14.50
N TYR A 131 24.64 -9.50 -14.91
CA TYR A 131 25.01 -9.63 -16.31
C TYR A 131 26.03 -10.75 -16.52
N GLU A 132 26.09 -11.28 -17.73
CA GLU A 132 27.05 -12.30 -18.13
C GLU A 132 28.18 -11.66 -18.93
N GLU A 133 29.42 -11.88 -18.49
CA GLU A 133 30.62 -11.39 -19.18
C GLU A 133 31.65 -12.52 -19.22
N GLY A 134 32.03 -12.96 -20.42
CA GLY A 134 33.02 -14.04 -20.58
C GLY A 134 32.54 -15.43 -20.13
N GLY A 135 31.23 -15.66 -20.03
CA GLY A 135 30.64 -16.93 -19.58
C GLY A 135 30.49 -17.05 -18.05
N GLU A 136 30.84 -16.00 -17.29
CA GLU A 136 30.60 -15.90 -15.85
C GLU A 136 29.44 -14.94 -15.55
N LYS A 137 28.61 -15.29 -14.57
CA LYS A 137 27.57 -14.39 -14.03
C LYS A 137 28.18 -13.43 -13.02
N LYS A 138 28.02 -12.13 -13.25
CA LYS A 138 28.48 -11.05 -12.36
C LYS A 138 27.29 -10.25 -11.85
N THR A 139 27.39 -9.77 -10.62
CA THR A 139 26.41 -8.88 -9.99
C THR A 139 27.10 -7.55 -9.70
N GLU A 140 26.58 -6.45 -10.26
CA GLU A 140 26.99 -5.09 -9.95
C GLU A 140 25.92 -4.45 -9.05
N THR A 141 26.32 -4.07 -7.84
CA THR A 141 25.47 -3.39 -6.87
C THR A 141 25.89 -1.92 -6.77
N ARG A 142 24.92 -1.01 -6.94
CA ARG A 142 25.11 0.43 -6.85
C ARG A 142 24.33 0.99 -5.67
N TYR A 143 25.03 1.68 -4.78
CA TYR A 143 24.46 2.43 -3.68
C TYR A 143 24.24 3.90 -4.04
N THR A 144 23.06 4.43 -3.72
CA THR A 144 22.73 5.85 -3.85
C THR A 144 22.19 6.37 -2.53
N TYR A 145 22.45 7.65 -2.24
CA TYR A 145 22.09 8.27 -0.97
C TYR A 145 21.24 9.51 -1.20
N ASN A 146 20.15 9.60 -0.46
CA ASN A 146 19.30 10.78 -0.44
C ASN A 146 18.76 10.99 0.97
N THR A 147 18.49 12.25 1.31
CA THR A 147 17.85 12.59 2.56
C THR A 147 16.33 12.56 2.40
N GLU A 148 15.65 11.80 3.25
CA GLU A 148 14.20 11.59 3.23
C GLU A 148 13.60 11.83 4.62
N TRP A 149 12.33 12.23 4.66
CA TRP A 149 11.53 12.21 5.89
C TRP A 149 11.07 10.76 6.13
N LYS A 150 11.46 10.18 7.27
CA LYS A 150 10.94 8.87 7.74
C LYS A 150 10.39 9.00 9.14
N SER A 151 9.33 8.25 9.43
CA SER A 151 8.73 8.16 10.77
C SER A 151 9.52 7.25 11.73
N GLU A 152 10.56 6.60 11.25
CA GLU A 152 11.42 5.68 11.99
C GLU A 152 12.89 6.05 11.81
N VAL A 153 13.76 5.60 12.73
CA VAL A 153 15.20 5.83 12.65
C VAL A 153 15.83 4.86 11.64
N VAL A 154 16.51 5.40 10.64
CA VAL A 154 17.31 4.64 9.68
C VAL A 154 18.74 4.58 10.21
N SER A 155 19.16 3.39 10.62
CA SER A 155 20.52 3.16 11.11
C SER A 155 21.54 3.28 9.97
N SER A 156 22.40 4.29 10.05
CA SER A 156 23.48 4.49 9.07
C SER A 156 24.69 3.57 9.27
N ARG A 157 24.68 2.70 10.30
CA ARG A 157 25.82 1.83 10.66
C ARG A 157 26.16 0.78 9.61
N HIS A 158 25.23 0.47 8.73
CA HIS A 158 25.39 -0.51 7.67
C HIS A 158 25.42 0.12 6.28
N PHE A 159 25.52 1.45 6.20
CA PHE A 159 25.69 2.12 4.91
C PHE A 159 27.09 1.84 4.37
N ASP A 160 27.18 1.59 3.07
CA ASP A 160 28.45 1.42 2.34
C ASP A 160 29.38 2.63 2.57
N ARG A 161 28.81 3.84 2.66
CA ARG A 161 29.51 5.09 2.97
C ARG A 161 29.00 5.78 4.24
N GLU A 162 29.11 5.11 5.39
CA GLU A 162 28.66 5.65 6.69
C GLU A 162 29.24 7.04 7.02
N ILE A 163 30.55 7.27 6.83
CA ILE A 163 31.25 8.47 7.32
C ILE A 163 30.63 9.78 6.80
N ALA A 164 30.16 9.77 5.54
CA ALA A 164 29.54 10.93 4.91
C ALA A 164 28.02 11.02 5.12
N HIS A 165 27.38 9.96 5.65
CA HIS A 165 25.93 9.81 5.71
C HIS A 165 25.47 9.34 7.11
N ARG A 166 26.02 9.95 8.16
CA ARG A 166 25.66 9.59 9.55
C ARG A 166 24.28 10.12 9.92
N ASN A 167 23.44 9.23 10.45
CA ASN A 167 22.17 9.59 11.07
C ASN A 167 22.27 9.54 12.61
N PRO A 168 21.46 10.33 13.33
CA PRO A 168 21.28 10.16 14.77
C PRO A 168 20.78 8.75 15.12
N SER A 169 21.18 8.22 16.29
CA SER A 169 20.77 6.89 16.73
C SER A 169 19.32 6.82 17.26
N ALA A 170 18.69 7.97 17.48
CA ALA A 170 17.33 8.08 17.99
C ALA A 170 16.69 9.38 17.47
N MET A 171 15.35 9.40 17.38
CA MET A 171 14.62 10.64 17.17
C MET A 171 14.62 11.44 18.47
N ALA A 172 14.86 12.76 18.40
CA ALA A 172 14.79 13.63 19.57
C ALA A 172 13.39 13.71 20.19
N VAL A 173 12.38 13.35 19.41
CA VAL A 173 10.97 13.54 19.72
C VAL A 173 10.22 12.28 19.27
N GLU A 174 9.42 11.69 20.15
CA GLU A 174 8.63 10.48 19.87
C GLU A 174 7.23 10.81 19.40
N SER A 175 6.58 9.96 18.58
CA SER A 175 5.16 10.13 18.26
C SER A 175 4.28 10.02 19.50
N TYR A 176 3.11 10.68 19.49
CA TYR A 176 2.16 10.63 20.60
C TYR A 176 0.73 10.46 20.10
N THR A 177 -0.08 9.71 20.84
CA THR A 177 -1.52 9.56 20.54
C THR A 177 -2.31 9.53 21.84
N ALA A 178 -3.29 10.43 21.93
CA ALA A 178 -4.32 10.40 22.96
C ALA A 178 -5.68 10.19 22.31
N VAL A 179 -6.56 9.44 22.97
CA VAL A 179 -7.92 9.16 22.52
C VAL A 179 -8.89 9.52 23.64
N ALA A 180 -9.98 10.19 23.30
CA ALA A 180 -11.01 10.58 24.26
C ALA A 180 -11.62 9.33 24.92
N ALA A 181 -11.88 9.42 26.22
CA ALA A 181 -12.51 8.34 26.97
C ALA A 181 -13.96 8.13 26.53
N ASP A 182 -14.66 9.25 26.30
CA ASP A 182 -16.07 9.28 25.92
C ASP A 182 -16.22 10.16 24.69
N VAL A 183 -16.97 9.66 23.72
CA VAL A 183 -17.32 10.37 22.49
C VAL A 183 -18.81 10.27 22.31
N GLN A 184 -19.47 11.39 22.05
CA GLN A 184 -20.91 11.43 21.88
C GLN A 184 -21.33 12.15 20.60
N VAL A 185 -22.49 11.77 20.08
CA VAL A 185 -23.22 12.48 19.02
C VAL A 185 -24.60 12.79 19.57
N GLY A 186 -24.84 14.06 19.93
CA GLY A 186 -26.03 14.42 20.71
C GLY A 186 -26.07 13.66 22.04
N SER A 187 -27.14 12.92 22.29
CA SER A 187 -27.33 12.13 23.52
C SER A 187 -26.79 10.69 23.44
N TYR A 188 -26.18 10.31 22.32
CA TYR A 188 -25.71 8.94 22.09
C TYR A 188 -24.20 8.82 22.34
N TYR A 189 -23.78 7.85 23.15
CA TYR A 189 -22.36 7.56 23.43
C TYR A 189 -21.82 6.45 22.53
N LEU A 190 -20.59 6.64 22.04
CA LEU A 190 -19.84 5.63 21.29
C LEU A 190 -19.01 4.79 22.27
N SER A 191 -19.25 3.47 22.30
CA SER A 191 -18.51 2.57 23.20
C SER A 191 -17.09 2.27 22.70
N LYS A 192 -16.14 2.16 23.63
CA LYS A 192 -14.77 1.73 23.35
C LYS A 192 -14.75 0.28 22.84
N GLY A 193 -14.07 0.04 21.72
CA GLY A 193 -13.76 -1.32 21.24
C GLY A 193 -14.53 -1.78 20.00
N LYS A 194 -15.55 -1.05 19.54
CA LYS A 194 -16.05 -1.25 18.17
C LYS A 194 -15.17 -0.42 17.24
N ARG A 195 -14.39 -1.09 16.37
CA ARG A 195 -13.93 -0.46 15.12
C ARG A 195 -15.21 0.07 14.47
N LEU A 196 -15.41 1.39 14.57
CA LEU A 196 -16.46 2.07 13.85
C LEU A 196 -16.15 1.82 12.38
N GLY A 197 -16.90 0.89 11.78
CA GLY A 197 -16.87 0.67 10.34
C GLY A 197 -17.01 2.02 9.69
N HIS A 198 -16.07 2.34 8.80
CA HIS A 198 -15.98 3.57 8.04
C HIS A 198 -16.57 4.79 8.76
N ILE A 199 -15.87 5.29 9.79
CA ILE A 199 -15.82 6.76 9.88
C ILE A 199 -15.23 7.17 8.53
N TYR A 200 -16.07 7.60 7.61
CA TYR A 200 -15.63 8.41 6.49
C TYR A 200 -15.10 9.71 7.09
N LEU A 201 -13.89 9.65 7.65
CA LEU A 201 -12.97 10.75 7.59
C LEU A 201 -12.68 10.81 6.09
N PRO A 202 -13.24 11.75 5.31
CA PRO A 202 -12.82 11.89 3.93
C PRO A 202 -11.30 11.92 3.94
N SER A 203 -10.67 11.01 3.18
CA SER A 203 -9.23 10.76 3.18
C SER A 203 -8.39 12.00 2.78
N ARG A 204 -9.05 13.13 2.54
CA ARG A 204 -8.50 14.48 2.47
C ARG A 204 -9.49 15.50 3.04
N LEU A 205 -9.62 15.56 4.36
CA LEU A 205 -9.75 16.87 5.02
C LEU A 205 -8.36 17.25 5.55
N SER A 206 -7.47 17.60 4.61
CA SER A 206 -6.60 18.74 4.85
C SER A 206 -7.50 19.98 4.85
N SER A 207 -8.34 20.10 5.88
CA SER A 207 -8.73 21.40 6.35
C SER A 207 -7.51 21.82 7.20
N ARG A 208 -6.71 22.83 6.87
CA ARG A 208 -7.11 24.21 6.52
C ARG A 208 -8.42 24.65 7.19
N GLY A 209 -8.81 23.99 8.29
CA GLY A 209 -9.76 24.50 9.25
C GLY A 209 -8.97 25.42 10.17
N PRO A 210 -9.54 26.57 10.59
CA PRO A 210 -8.81 27.63 11.28
C PRO A 210 -8.18 27.20 12.63
N ASN A 211 -8.50 25.99 13.13
CA ASN A 211 -8.17 25.55 14.48
C ASN A 211 -7.35 24.24 14.55
N CYS A 212 -6.79 23.73 13.44
CA CYS A 212 -5.84 22.62 13.49
C CYS A 212 -4.41 23.17 13.27
N PRO A 213 -3.72 23.65 14.33
CA PRO A 213 -2.36 24.14 14.19
C PRO A 213 -1.45 22.97 13.78
N THR A 214 -0.95 23.00 12.55
CA THR A 214 0.16 22.16 12.13
C THR A 214 1.44 22.88 12.52
N ILE A 215 2.01 22.54 13.68
CA ILE A 215 3.32 23.05 14.08
C ILE A 215 4.37 22.16 13.41
N ARG A 216 5.02 22.69 12.35
CA ARG A 216 6.23 22.10 11.79
C ARG A 216 7.42 22.76 12.47
N GLN A 217 8.08 22.06 13.37
CA GLN A 217 9.37 22.49 13.89
C GLN A 217 10.45 21.99 12.93
N SER A 218 10.88 22.85 12.01
CA SER A 218 12.04 22.58 11.16
C SER A 218 13.29 23.06 11.89
N ASP A 219 13.89 22.19 12.69
CA ASP A 219 15.23 22.46 13.20
C ASP A 219 16.22 22.02 12.13
N ALA A 220 16.63 22.98 11.30
CA ALA A 220 17.80 22.86 10.46
C ALA A 220 19.02 22.86 11.38
N ILE A 221 19.53 21.68 11.71
CA ILE A 221 20.82 21.55 12.37
C ILE A 221 21.88 21.79 11.28
N HIS A 222 22.45 23.00 11.28
CA HIS A 222 23.69 23.33 10.60
C HIS A 222 24.90 22.80 11.37
#